data_AF-A0A8T4WQG2-F1
#
_entry.id   AF-A0A8T4WQG2-F1
#
_cell.length_a   1.000
_cell.length_b   1.000
_cell.length_c   1.000
_cell.angle_alpha   90.00
_cell.angle_beta   90.00
_cell.angle_gamma   90.00
#
_symmetry.space_group_name_H-M   'P 1'
#
loop_
_entity.id
_entity.type
_entity.pdbx_description
1 polymer ?
#
loop_
_entity_poly.entity_id
_entity_poly.type
_entity_poly.pdbx_seq_one_letter_code
_entity_poly.pdbx_strand_id
1 'polypeptide(L)'
;MNTKSALAEKIAGEITLSPKPGLTLRKWRNIFGISQTDLAKELSLSPSVISDYESGRRKSPGIQTVKRVIDAFISIDQKRGGSILHQYDPIVKTKEGIIEIMEYPFARDADAFIKAIEGRVVTKGKRGLKNQVKGFTLVDSIKTIEHITPVDYAHLYGWSPERALIFTGIQYGRSPMIAVRVHPVKPSVVAYHKPGSIDPLAVKLADRENIPLVSTNLSLDELKKRLLSLGEFGDE
;
A
#
# COMPACT_ATOMS: atom_id res chain seq x y z
N MET A 1 2.62 -0.85 4.09
CA MET A 1 3.27 -1.04 2.79
C MET A 1 3.88 -2.38 2.94
N ASN A 2 3.34 -3.38 2.24
CA ASN A 2 3.84 -4.74 2.38
C ASN A 2 5.35 -4.74 2.07
N THR A 3 6.17 -5.41 2.88
CA THR A 3 7.62 -5.54 2.68
C THR A 3 7.98 -5.90 1.25
N LYS A 4 7.15 -6.75 0.63
CA LYS A 4 7.26 -7.12 -0.77
C LYS A 4 7.20 -5.91 -1.72
N SER A 5 6.17 -5.06 -1.61
CA SER A 5 5.96 -3.95 -2.54
C SER A 5 6.99 -2.86 -2.35
N ALA A 6 7.32 -2.52 -1.10
CA ALA A 6 8.34 -1.52 -0.80
C ALA A 6 9.73 -1.95 -1.29
N LEU A 7 10.08 -3.23 -1.10
CA LEU A 7 11.34 -3.77 -1.60
C LEU A 7 11.35 -3.78 -3.14
N ALA A 8 10.26 -4.18 -3.78
CA ALA A 8 10.13 -4.16 -5.24
C ALA A 8 10.32 -2.74 -5.81
N GLU A 9 9.66 -1.73 -5.24
CA GLU A 9 9.79 -0.32 -5.65
C GLU A 9 11.21 0.20 -5.46
N LYS A 10 11.85 -0.12 -4.33
CA LYS A 10 13.25 0.23 -4.07
C LYS A 10 14.17 -0.36 -5.13
N ILE A 11 14.02 -1.66 -5.43
CA ILE A 11 14.84 -2.36 -6.43
C ILE A 11 14.60 -1.76 -7.82
N ALA A 12 13.35 -1.56 -8.21
CA ALA A 12 12.98 -0.99 -9.50
C ALA A 12 13.54 0.42 -9.67
N GLY A 13 13.37 1.28 -8.67
CA GLY A 13 13.91 2.63 -8.65
C GLY A 13 15.43 2.64 -8.77
N GLU A 14 16.12 1.78 -8.02
CA GLU A 14 17.58 1.70 -8.09
C GLU A 14 18.07 1.21 -9.46
N ILE A 15 17.43 0.21 -10.06
CA ILE A 15 17.79 -0.29 -11.39
C ILE A 15 17.55 0.80 -12.46
N THR A 16 16.40 1.47 -12.42
CA THR A 16 16.00 2.45 -13.44
C THR A 16 16.83 3.74 -13.36
N LEU A 17 17.19 4.19 -12.16
CA LEU A 17 17.98 5.41 -11.95
C LEU A 17 19.49 5.19 -12.02
N SER A 18 19.94 3.93 -12.13
CA SER A 18 21.36 3.61 -12.17
C SER A 18 22.02 4.00 -13.50
N PRO A 19 23.24 4.55 -13.48
CA PRO A 19 24.03 4.75 -14.70
C PRO A 19 24.43 3.42 -15.38
N LYS A 20 24.37 2.30 -14.63
CA LYS A 20 24.66 0.94 -15.13
C LYS A 20 23.58 -0.03 -14.66
N PRO A 21 22.39 -0.03 -15.30
CA PRO A 21 21.24 -0.86 -14.88
C PRO A 21 21.57 -2.35 -14.82
N GLY A 22 22.31 -2.88 -15.81
CA GLY A 22 22.72 -4.30 -15.85
C GLY A 22 23.57 -4.74 -14.65
N LEU A 23 24.54 -3.91 -14.24
CA LEU A 23 25.34 -4.19 -13.04
C LEU A 23 24.52 -4.08 -11.75
N THR A 24 23.53 -3.19 -11.73
CA THR A 24 22.64 -3.00 -10.58
C THR A 24 21.67 -4.18 -10.44
N LEU A 25 21.18 -4.71 -11.55
CA LEU A 25 20.42 -5.96 -11.59
C LEU A 25 21.26 -7.13 -11.06
N ARG A 26 22.51 -7.26 -11.52
CA ARG A 26 23.46 -8.27 -11.01
C ARG A 26 23.68 -8.14 -9.51
N LYS A 27 23.85 -6.92 -9.00
CA LYS A 27 24.01 -6.64 -7.57
C LYS A 27 22.80 -7.18 -6.79
N TRP A 28 21.58 -6.86 -7.20
CA TRP A 28 20.36 -7.35 -6.55
C TRP A 28 20.20 -8.86 -6.66
N ARG A 29 20.47 -9.46 -7.82
CA ARG A 29 20.47 -10.93 -7.97
C ARG A 29 21.40 -11.59 -6.94
N ASN A 30 22.60 -11.04 -6.76
CA ASN A 30 23.57 -11.55 -5.79
C ASN A 30 23.11 -11.35 -4.34
N ILE A 31 22.49 -10.22 -4.00
CA ILE A 31 21.90 -9.99 -2.66
C ILE A 31 20.85 -11.07 -2.35
N PHE A 32 20.04 -11.45 -3.34
CA PHE A 32 19.06 -12.53 -3.21
C PHE A 32 19.68 -13.95 -3.22
N GLY A 33 20.98 -14.08 -3.44
CA GLY A 33 21.63 -15.39 -3.54
C GLY A 33 21.12 -16.24 -4.72
N ILE A 34 20.68 -15.61 -5.81
CA ILE A 34 20.09 -16.29 -6.96
C ILE A 34 21.17 -16.48 -8.04
N SER A 35 21.33 -17.69 -8.58
CA SER A 35 22.24 -17.92 -9.72
C SER A 35 21.61 -17.42 -11.03
N GLN A 36 22.43 -17.13 -12.05
CA GLN A 36 21.90 -16.78 -13.38
C GLN A 36 21.00 -17.90 -13.95
N THR A 37 21.36 -19.16 -13.68
CA THR A 37 20.59 -20.34 -14.09
C THR A 37 19.24 -20.43 -13.39
N ASP A 38 19.18 -20.18 -12.07
CA ASP A 38 17.93 -20.20 -11.31
C ASP A 38 16.98 -19.09 -11.80
N LEU A 39 17.51 -17.88 -12.00
CA LEU A 39 16.73 -16.76 -12.51
C LEU A 39 16.21 -17.04 -13.92
N ALA A 40 17.07 -17.58 -14.79
CA ALA A 40 16.69 -17.95 -16.14
C ALA A 40 15.57 -19.01 -16.15
N LYS A 41 15.67 -20.01 -15.27
CA LYS A 41 14.65 -21.05 -15.12
C LYS A 41 13.31 -20.47 -14.67
N GLU A 42 13.29 -19.61 -13.65
CA GLU A 42 12.06 -18.96 -13.17
C GLU A 42 11.42 -18.07 -14.25
N LEU A 43 12.25 -17.40 -15.06
CA LEU A 43 11.78 -16.53 -16.14
C LEU A 43 11.44 -17.26 -17.45
N SER A 44 11.69 -18.57 -17.53
CA SER A 44 11.61 -19.37 -18.77
C SER A 44 12.47 -18.78 -19.91
N LEU A 45 13.69 -18.37 -19.58
CA LEU A 45 14.70 -17.81 -20.49
C LEU A 45 15.97 -18.65 -20.46
N SER A 46 16.89 -18.43 -21.42
CA SER A 46 18.22 -19.04 -21.35
C SER A 46 19.15 -18.26 -20.39
N PRO A 47 20.10 -18.92 -19.71
CA PRO A 47 21.09 -18.24 -18.86
C PRO A 47 21.92 -17.17 -19.60
N SER A 48 22.15 -17.36 -20.91
CA SER A 48 22.83 -16.38 -21.76
C SER A 48 22.10 -15.04 -21.82
N VAL A 49 20.76 -15.03 -21.83
CA VAL A 49 19.96 -13.80 -21.84
C VAL A 49 20.16 -13.01 -20.55
N ILE A 50 20.21 -13.69 -19.41
CA ILE A 50 20.49 -13.05 -18.11
C ILE A 50 21.90 -12.45 -18.11
N SER A 51 22.88 -13.23 -18.58
CA SER A 51 24.27 -12.76 -18.71
C SER A 51 24.40 -11.54 -19.62
N ASP A 52 23.68 -11.50 -20.75
CA ASP A 52 23.68 -10.36 -21.68
C ASP A 52 23.13 -9.07 -21.05
N TYR A 53 22.09 -9.18 -20.21
CA TYR A 53 21.57 -8.04 -19.45
C TYR A 53 22.57 -7.57 -18.39
N GLU A 54 23.14 -8.50 -17.62
CA GLU A 54 24.08 -8.17 -16.54
C GLU A 54 25.41 -7.61 -17.04
N SER A 55 25.86 -8.05 -18.23
CA SER A 55 27.10 -7.57 -18.85
C SER A 55 26.92 -6.23 -19.58
N GLY A 56 25.68 -5.72 -19.70
CA GLY A 56 25.38 -4.50 -20.46
C GLY A 56 25.49 -4.66 -21.98
N ARG A 57 25.53 -5.90 -22.50
CA ARG A 57 25.49 -6.16 -23.96
C ARG A 57 24.15 -5.75 -24.55
N ARG A 58 23.07 -5.95 -23.79
CA ARG A 58 21.77 -5.32 -24.05
C ARG A 58 21.71 -4.01 -23.27
N LYS A 59 21.74 -2.89 -23.98
CA LYS A 59 21.63 -1.56 -23.37
C LYS A 59 20.23 -1.42 -22.75
N SER A 60 20.21 -1.25 -21.42
CA SER A 60 19.04 -0.94 -20.59
C SER A 60 17.86 -1.93 -20.72
N PRO A 61 17.61 -2.80 -19.72
CA PRO A 61 16.42 -3.66 -19.73
C PRO A 61 15.14 -2.81 -19.77
N GLY A 62 14.17 -3.22 -20.61
CA GLY A 62 12.88 -2.54 -20.68
C GLY A 62 12.08 -2.70 -19.37
N ILE A 63 11.11 -1.81 -19.14
CA ILE A 63 10.32 -1.76 -17.89
C ILE A 63 9.66 -3.12 -17.57
N GLN A 64 9.10 -3.80 -18.58
CA GLN A 64 8.51 -5.13 -18.39
C GLN A 64 9.54 -6.20 -17.98
N THR A 65 10.76 -6.12 -18.51
CA THR A 65 11.85 -7.03 -18.13
C THR A 65 12.26 -6.78 -16.68
N VAL A 66 12.42 -5.52 -16.28
CA VAL A 66 12.75 -5.16 -14.89
C VAL A 66 11.68 -5.69 -13.94
N LYS A 67 10.39 -5.45 -14.25
CA LYS A 67 9.27 -5.99 -13.46
C LYS A 67 9.36 -7.51 -13.31
N ARG A 68 9.49 -8.24 -14.43
CA ARG A 68 9.58 -9.71 -14.42
C ARG A 68 10.75 -10.23 -13.58
N VAL A 69 11.92 -9.59 -13.68
CA VAL A 69 13.11 -9.98 -12.90
C VAL A 69 12.89 -9.77 -11.40
N ILE A 70 12.29 -8.63 -11.01
CA ILE A 70 12.00 -8.34 -9.60
C ILE A 70 10.94 -9.31 -9.05
N ASP A 71 9.88 -9.56 -9.82
CA ASP A 71 8.86 -10.55 -9.48
C ASP A 71 9.49 -11.96 -9.29
N ALA A 72 10.44 -12.33 -10.15
CA ALA A 72 11.19 -13.58 -10.04
C ALA A 72 12.10 -13.62 -8.80
N PHE A 73 12.80 -12.54 -8.46
CA PHE A 73 13.60 -12.46 -7.24
C PHE A 73 12.75 -12.75 -5.99
N ILE A 74 11.60 -12.08 -5.91
CA ILE A 74 10.67 -12.23 -4.79
C ILE A 74 10.08 -13.65 -4.77
N SER A 75 9.63 -14.18 -5.91
CA SER A 75 9.11 -15.55 -6.04
C SER A 75 10.12 -16.59 -5.56
N ILE A 76 11.38 -16.49 -6.00
CA ILE A 76 12.43 -17.43 -5.62
C ILE A 76 12.75 -17.35 -4.11
N ASP A 77 12.86 -16.14 -3.55
CA ASP A 77 13.09 -15.97 -2.11
C ASP A 77 11.93 -16.56 -1.29
N GLN A 78 10.68 -16.30 -1.67
CA GLN A 78 9.51 -16.88 -1.01
C GLN A 78 9.52 -18.41 -1.04
N LYS A 79 9.87 -19.02 -2.18
CA LYS A 79 10.02 -20.49 -2.30
C LYS A 79 11.16 -21.03 -1.42
N ARG A 80 12.17 -20.22 -1.09
CA ARG A 80 13.32 -20.56 -0.23
C ARG A 80 13.10 -20.21 1.25
N GLY A 81 11.90 -19.78 1.63
CA GLY A 81 11.55 -19.44 3.02
C GLY A 81 11.62 -17.95 3.36
N GLY A 82 11.82 -17.06 2.39
CA GLY A 82 11.63 -15.61 2.54
C GLY A 82 12.73 -14.89 3.32
N SER A 83 13.94 -15.44 3.40
CA SER A 83 15.02 -14.91 4.24
C SER A 83 15.36 -13.45 3.95
N ILE A 84 15.35 -13.05 2.68
CA ILE A 84 15.68 -11.68 2.26
C ILE A 84 14.50 -10.76 2.56
N LEU A 85 13.27 -11.16 2.25
CA LEU A 85 12.08 -10.41 2.65
C LEU A 85 12.05 -10.15 4.16
N HIS A 86 12.34 -11.17 4.97
CA HIS A 86 12.41 -11.03 6.44
C HIS A 86 13.56 -10.13 6.92
N GLN A 87 14.69 -10.11 6.22
CA GLN A 87 15.79 -9.20 6.55
C GLN A 87 15.40 -7.72 6.34
N TYR A 88 14.57 -7.44 5.32
CA TYR A 88 14.09 -6.10 5.02
C TYR A 88 12.78 -5.73 5.74
N ASP A 89 12.10 -6.69 6.40
CA ASP A 89 10.89 -6.44 7.19
C ASP A 89 11.06 -5.30 8.21
N PRO A 90 12.12 -5.19 9.03
CA PRO A 90 12.23 -4.13 10.04
C PRO A 90 12.37 -2.73 9.45
N ILE A 91 12.93 -2.62 8.24
CA ILE A 91 13.11 -1.35 7.53
C ILE A 91 11.77 -0.89 6.92
N VAL A 92 10.87 -1.83 6.63
CA VAL A 92 9.58 -1.57 5.97
C VAL A 92 8.39 -1.62 6.95
N LYS A 93 8.54 -2.30 8.10
CA LYS A 93 7.43 -2.57 9.02
C LYS A 93 6.75 -1.28 9.46
N THR A 94 5.44 -1.32 9.32
CA THR A 94 4.51 -0.29 9.75
C THR A 94 4.65 -0.05 11.25
N LYS A 95 4.64 1.23 11.62
CA LYS A 95 4.63 1.71 13.00
C LYS A 95 3.44 1.12 13.76
N GLU A 96 3.58 0.98 15.08
CA GLU A 96 2.52 0.48 15.97
C GLU A 96 1.17 1.19 15.69
N GLY A 97 0.12 0.38 15.55
CA GLY A 97 -1.24 0.86 15.25
C GLY A 97 -1.63 0.87 13.76
N ILE A 98 -0.68 0.89 12.82
CA ILE A 98 -0.99 0.75 11.39
C ILE A 98 -1.02 -0.74 11.02
N ILE A 99 -2.22 -1.25 10.75
CA ILE A 99 -2.47 -2.64 10.34
C ILE A 99 -1.96 -2.86 8.91
N GLU A 100 -2.30 -1.95 8.00
CA GLU A 100 -1.87 -2.00 6.60
C GLU A 100 -1.88 -0.59 5.99
N ILE A 101 -1.01 -0.33 5.02
CA ILE A 101 -0.95 0.94 4.30
C ILE A 101 -0.46 0.70 2.88
N MET A 102 -1.12 1.28 1.89
CA MET A 102 -0.75 1.11 0.48
C MET A 102 -0.98 2.41 -0.28
N GLU A 103 -0.02 2.76 -1.13
CA GLU A 103 -0.24 3.72 -2.20
C GLU A 103 -0.79 2.98 -3.42
N TYR A 104 -1.85 3.51 -4.03
CA TYR A 104 -2.36 2.97 -5.27
C TYR A 104 -1.54 3.50 -6.46
N PRO A 105 -1.34 2.68 -7.51
CA PRO A 105 -0.61 3.10 -8.70
C PRO A 105 -1.31 4.21 -9.49
N PHE A 106 -2.63 4.35 -9.31
CA PHE A 106 -3.45 5.40 -9.92
C PHE A 106 -4.55 5.84 -8.96
N ALA A 107 -4.99 7.08 -9.13
CA ALA A 107 -6.11 7.63 -8.38
C ALA A 107 -7.40 6.87 -8.71
N ARG A 108 -8.22 6.63 -7.69
CA ARG A 108 -9.55 6.04 -7.84
C ARG A 108 -10.62 6.98 -7.30
N ASP A 109 -11.78 7.02 -7.94
CA ASP A 109 -12.92 7.78 -7.43
C ASP A 109 -13.34 7.26 -6.05
N ALA A 110 -13.62 8.19 -5.13
CA ALA A 110 -14.07 7.85 -3.78
C ALA A 110 -15.33 6.99 -3.80
N ASP A 111 -16.29 7.27 -4.70
CA ASP A 111 -17.49 6.44 -4.87
C ASP A 111 -17.16 5.00 -5.26
N ALA A 112 -16.22 4.80 -6.20
CA ALA A 112 -15.78 3.47 -6.62
C ALA A 112 -15.05 2.72 -5.49
N PHE A 113 -14.17 3.42 -4.77
CA PHE A 113 -13.50 2.88 -3.57
C PHE A 113 -14.52 2.43 -2.51
N ILE A 114 -15.52 3.25 -2.22
CA ILE A 114 -16.56 2.97 -1.22
C ILE A 114 -17.36 1.73 -1.61
N LYS A 115 -17.76 1.61 -2.88
CA LYS A 115 -18.46 0.43 -3.40
C LYS A 115 -17.63 -0.84 -3.25
N ALA A 116 -16.33 -0.78 -3.56
CA ALA A 116 -15.43 -1.93 -3.48
C ALA A 116 -15.35 -2.52 -2.06
N ILE A 117 -15.39 -1.67 -1.02
CA ILE A 117 -15.36 -2.10 0.38
C ILE A 117 -16.74 -2.36 0.98
N GLU A 118 -17.81 -2.43 0.17
CA GLU A 118 -19.21 -2.53 0.63
C GLU A 118 -19.56 -1.45 1.66
N GLY A 119 -19.05 -0.24 1.41
CA GLY A 119 -19.18 0.88 2.32
C GLY A 119 -20.56 1.53 2.23
N ARG A 120 -21.22 1.68 3.38
CA ARG A 120 -22.41 2.51 3.55
C ARG A 120 -22.00 3.92 3.96
N VAL A 121 -22.28 4.89 3.09
CA VAL A 121 -22.06 6.33 3.36
C VAL A 121 -23.03 6.82 4.43
N VAL A 122 -22.51 7.55 5.41
CA VAL A 122 -23.24 8.04 6.60
C VAL A 122 -23.41 9.56 6.54
N THR A 123 -22.51 10.25 5.86
CA THR A 123 -22.62 11.69 5.56
C THR A 123 -23.79 11.99 4.64
N LYS A 124 -24.35 13.19 4.78
CA LYS A 124 -25.44 13.68 3.91
C LYS A 124 -24.88 14.33 2.64
N GLY A 125 -23.72 14.98 2.75
CA GLY A 125 -23.06 15.64 1.62
C GLY A 125 -22.52 14.64 0.59
N LYS A 126 -22.78 14.92 -0.69
CA LYS A 126 -22.27 14.11 -1.81
C LYS A 126 -20.99 14.67 -2.44
N ARG A 127 -20.55 15.87 -2.04
CA ARG A 127 -19.40 16.56 -2.65
C ARG A 127 -18.12 15.73 -2.54
N GLY A 128 -17.87 15.15 -1.37
CA GLY A 128 -16.69 14.33 -1.12
C GLY A 128 -16.63 13.02 -1.91
N LEU A 129 -17.76 12.55 -2.46
CA LEU A 129 -17.78 11.31 -3.28
C LEU A 129 -17.08 11.50 -4.65
N LYS A 130 -16.84 12.74 -5.06
CA LYS A 130 -16.08 13.09 -6.27
C LYS A 130 -14.58 13.21 -6.02
N ASN A 131 -14.13 13.08 -4.78
CA ASN A 131 -12.71 13.14 -4.44
C ASN A 131 -11.98 11.92 -5.00
N GLN A 132 -10.66 12.07 -5.15
CA GLN A 132 -9.77 10.99 -5.56
C GLN A 132 -9.13 10.31 -4.35
N VAL A 133 -8.95 9.01 -4.44
CA VAL A 133 -8.31 8.15 -3.44
C VAL A 133 -7.07 7.52 -4.09
N LYS A 134 -5.90 7.95 -3.65
CA LYS A 134 -4.57 7.53 -4.14
C LYS A 134 -3.93 6.45 -3.25
N GLY A 135 -4.64 5.97 -2.24
CA GLY A 135 -4.16 4.94 -1.34
C GLY A 135 -5.08 4.75 -0.14
N PHE A 136 -4.66 3.91 0.79
CA PHE A 136 -5.36 3.71 2.05
C PHE A 136 -4.41 3.46 3.22
N THR A 137 -4.92 3.71 4.43
CA THR A 137 -4.33 3.28 5.69
C THR A 137 -5.40 2.60 6.53
N LEU A 138 -5.17 1.34 6.87
CA LEU A 138 -5.99 0.56 7.79
C LEU A 138 -5.34 0.57 9.18
N VAL A 139 -6.10 0.98 10.18
CA VAL A 139 -5.60 1.38 11.49
C VAL A 139 -6.35 0.63 12.60
N ASP A 140 -5.61 0.18 13.62
CA ASP A 140 -6.17 -0.28 14.88
C ASP A 140 -6.33 0.93 15.81
N SER A 141 -7.56 1.42 15.96
CA SER A 141 -7.79 2.69 16.67
C SER A 141 -7.40 2.64 18.14
N ILE A 142 -7.51 1.48 18.78
CA ILE A 142 -7.18 1.33 20.21
C ILE A 142 -5.66 1.42 20.35
N LYS A 143 -4.93 0.57 19.62
CA LYS A 143 -3.46 0.57 19.65
C LYS A 143 -2.89 1.89 19.17
N THR A 144 -3.51 2.50 18.16
CA THR A 144 -3.10 3.81 17.65
C THR A 144 -3.22 4.88 18.71
N ILE A 145 -4.33 4.99 19.43
CA ILE A 145 -4.47 6.02 20.47
C ILE A 145 -3.48 5.81 21.62
N GLU A 146 -3.17 4.55 21.95
CA GLU A 146 -2.24 4.21 23.02
C GLU A 146 -0.78 4.54 22.69
N HIS A 147 -0.37 4.43 21.42
CA HIS A 147 1.06 4.45 21.04
C HIS A 147 1.47 5.54 20.04
N ILE A 148 0.53 6.12 19.27
CA ILE A 148 0.87 7.14 18.26
C ILE A 148 1.18 8.48 18.92
N THR A 149 2.38 8.98 18.68
CA THR A 149 2.75 10.37 18.96
C THR A 149 2.17 11.32 17.89
N PRO A 150 2.10 12.65 18.14
CA PRO A 150 1.71 13.61 17.10
C PRO A 150 2.54 13.52 15.82
N VAL A 151 3.82 13.16 15.93
CA VAL A 151 4.73 12.95 14.79
C VAL A 151 4.36 11.66 14.04
N ASP A 152 3.92 10.64 14.76
CA ASP A 152 3.52 9.36 14.15
C ASP A 152 2.19 9.47 13.39
N TYR A 153 1.30 10.37 13.81
CA TYR A 153 0.01 10.60 13.14
C TYR A 153 0.17 11.03 11.67
N ALA A 154 1.23 11.77 11.34
CA ALA A 154 1.54 12.14 9.96
C ALA A 154 1.73 10.91 9.05
N HIS A 155 2.21 9.79 9.58
CA HIS A 155 2.42 8.55 8.80
C HIS A 155 1.11 7.89 8.39
N LEU A 156 -0.02 8.20 9.05
CA LEU A 156 -1.33 7.73 8.60
C LEU A 156 -1.66 8.26 7.20
N TYR A 157 -1.06 9.38 6.78
CA TYR A 157 -1.28 9.95 5.46
C TYR A 157 -0.36 9.40 4.37
N GLY A 158 0.59 8.52 4.71
CA GLY A 158 1.53 7.94 3.74
C GLY A 158 2.23 9.02 2.90
N TRP A 159 2.40 8.76 1.60
CA TRP A 159 3.00 9.72 0.66
C TRP A 159 2.01 10.79 0.17
N SER A 160 0.71 10.50 0.18
CA SER A 160 -0.32 11.43 -0.26
C SER A 160 -1.52 11.44 0.69
N PRO A 161 -1.95 12.63 1.15
CA PRO A 161 -3.11 12.75 2.02
C PRO A 161 -4.43 12.46 1.30
N GLU A 162 -4.47 12.46 -0.04
CA GLU A 162 -5.64 12.10 -0.83
C GLU A 162 -5.90 10.59 -0.76
N ARG A 163 -6.33 10.09 0.39
CA ARG A 163 -6.47 8.67 0.67
C ARG A 163 -7.63 8.33 1.58
N ALA A 164 -7.90 7.04 1.74
CA ALA A 164 -8.85 6.55 2.72
C ALA A 164 -8.16 6.22 4.06
N LEU A 165 -8.69 6.75 5.17
CA LEU A 165 -8.33 6.30 6.52
C LEU A 165 -9.42 5.37 7.05
N ILE A 166 -9.04 4.12 7.35
CA ILE A 166 -9.96 3.09 7.80
C ILE A 166 -9.63 2.70 9.22
N PHE A 167 -10.58 2.91 10.12
CA PHE A 167 -10.42 2.69 11.56
C PHE A 167 -11.15 1.42 11.99
N THR A 168 -10.42 0.50 12.62
CA THR A 168 -10.95 -0.72 13.24
C THR A 168 -11.07 -0.55 14.76
N GLY A 169 -11.83 -1.42 15.43
CA GLY A 169 -11.99 -1.34 16.89
C GLY A 169 -12.80 -0.12 17.37
N ILE A 170 -13.68 0.42 16.52
CA ILE A 170 -14.45 1.63 16.83
C ILE A 170 -15.78 1.28 17.49
N GLN A 171 -16.09 1.91 18.63
CA GLN A 171 -17.43 1.83 19.21
C GLN A 171 -18.36 2.94 18.72
N TYR A 172 -17.90 4.21 18.72
CA TYR A 172 -18.72 5.39 18.36
C TYR A 172 -18.09 6.31 17.28
N GLY A 173 -16.76 6.34 17.17
CA GLY A 173 -16.06 7.08 16.10
C GLY A 173 -15.80 8.57 16.37
N ARG A 174 -16.16 9.12 17.53
CA ARG A 174 -15.86 10.54 17.86
C ARG A 174 -14.37 10.87 17.78
N SER A 175 -13.52 10.10 18.47
CA SER A 175 -12.08 10.40 18.60
C SER A 175 -11.36 10.44 17.24
N PRO A 176 -11.53 9.45 16.33
CA PRO A 176 -10.95 9.53 14.99
C PRO A 176 -11.36 10.78 14.20
N MET A 177 -12.64 11.17 14.24
CA MET A 177 -13.10 12.34 13.47
C MET A 177 -12.66 13.67 14.08
N ILE A 178 -12.51 13.75 15.40
CA ILE A 178 -11.89 14.91 16.05
C ILE A 178 -10.42 15.02 15.60
N ALA A 179 -9.67 13.91 15.61
CA ALA A 179 -8.29 13.88 15.16
C ALA A 179 -8.15 14.31 13.68
N VAL A 180 -9.00 13.78 12.79
CA VAL A 180 -9.08 14.21 11.39
C VAL A 180 -9.40 15.70 11.28
N ARG A 181 -10.29 16.23 12.13
CA ARG A 181 -10.70 17.65 12.09
C ARG A 181 -9.61 18.61 12.53
N VAL A 182 -8.80 18.26 13.54
CA VAL A 182 -7.73 19.14 14.04
C VAL A 182 -6.46 19.08 13.19
N HIS A 183 -6.26 17.98 12.46
CA HIS A 183 -5.07 17.81 11.64
C HIS A 183 -5.04 18.78 10.43
N PRO A 184 -3.88 19.32 10.01
CA PRO A 184 -3.80 20.29 8.91
C PRO A 184 -4.22 19.73 7.56
N VAL A 185 -3.87 18.47 7.29
CA VAL A 185 -4.25 17.76 6.05
C VAL A 185 -5.43 16.83 6.30
N LYS A 186 -6.29 16.68 5.29
CA LYS A 186 -7.53 15.92 5.33
C LYS A 186 -7.47 14.71 4.41
N PRO A 187 -8.00 13.54 4.83
CA PRO A 187 -8.15 12.40 3.96
C PRO A 187 -9.30 12.60 2.97
N SER A 188 -9.28 11.85 1.88
CA SER A 188 -10.35 11.84 0.89
C SER A 188 -11.59 11.09 1.37
N VAL A 189 -11.40 10.05 2.19
CA VAL A 189 -12.46 9.20 2.76
C VAL A 189 -12.08 8.79 4.18
N VAL A 190 -13.07 8.73 5.09
CA VAL A 190 -12.93 8.07 6.39
C VAL A 190 -13.90 6.90 6.46
N ALA A 191 -13.40 5.72 6.81
CA ALA A 191 -14.23 4.53 6.96
C ALA A 191 -14.10 3.90 8.36
N TYR A 192 -15.21 3.43 8.91
CA TYR A 192 -15.25 2.63 10.12
C TYR A 192 -15.52 1.18 9.79
N HIS A 193 -14.66 0.30 10.27
CA HIS A 193 -14.84 -1.14 10.17
C HIS A 193 -15.65 -1.64 11.37
N LYS A 194 -16.83 -2.21 11.09
CA LYS A 194 -17.78 -2.77 12.07
C LYS A 194 -17.96 -1.90 13.32
N PRO A 195 -18.32 -0.60 13.19
CA PRO A 195 -18.55 0.23 14.36
C PRO A 195 -19.76 -0.27 15.16
N GLY A 196 -19.70 -0.18 16.49
CA GLY A 196 -20.87 -0.48 17.33
C GLY A 196 -22.06 0.44 17.04
N SER A 197 -21.79 1.74 16.99
CA SER A 197 -22.69 2.77 16.48
C SER A 197 -21.88 3.96 15.94
N ILE A 198 -22.54 4.93 15.30
CA ILE A 198 -21.84 6.09 14.73
C ILE A 198 -22.38 7.34 15.38
N ASP A 199 -21.48 8.10 15.99
CA ASP A 199 -21.85 9.29 16.73
C ASP A 199 -22.31 10.44 15.82
N PRO A 200 -23.40 11.14 16.15
CA PRO A 200 -23.88 12.27 15.33
C PRO A 200 -22.85 13.40 15.17
N LEU A 201 -21.95 13.62 16.14
CA LEU A 201 -20.90 14.61 16.01
C LEU A 201 -19.88 14.21 14.93
N ALA A 202 -19.52 12.93 14.85
CA ALA A 202 -18.60 12.42 13.82
C ALA A 202 -19.16 12.68 12.41
N VAL A 203 -20.46 12.44 12.21
CA VAL A 203 -21.16 12.73 10.95
C VAL A 203 -21.16 14.22 10.64
N LYS A 204 -21.49 15.07 11.62
CA LYS A 204 -21.49 16.54 11.45
C LYS A 204 -20.10 17.08 11.08
N LEU A 205 -19.06 16.56 11.71
CA LEU A 205 -17.67 16.94 11.40
C LEU A 205 -17.28 16.50 9.99
N ALA A 206 -17.63 15.28 9.60
CA ALA A 206 -17.35 14.76 8.25
C ALA A 206 -18.04 15.58 7.16
N ASP A 207 -19.34 15.89 7.34
CA ASP A 207 -20.10 16.75 6.42
C ASP A 207 -19.47 18.14 6.30
N ARG A 208 -19.04 18.75 7.42
CA ARG A 208 -18.41 20.07 7.43
C ARG A 208 -17.09 20.11 6.65
N GLU A 209 -16.31 19.04 6.75
CA GLU A 209 -15.02 18.93 6.04
C GLU A 209 -15.18 18.41 4.59
N ASN A 210 -16.42 18.12 4.15
CA ASN A 210 -16.72 17.46 2.86
C ASN A 210 -16.01 16.11 2.68
N ILE A 211 -15.83 15.36 3.77
CA ILE A 211 -15.20 14.03 3.77
C ILE A 211 -16.32 12.98 3.88
N PRO A 212 -16.44 12.03 2.95
CA PRO A 212 -17.37 10.92 3.11
C PRO A 212 -17.00 10.10 4.34
N LEU A 213 -17.93 10.00 5.30
CA LEU A 213 -17.83 9.07 6.41
C LEU A 213 -18.58 7.81 6.04
N VAL A 214 -17.90 6.67 6.14
CA VAL A 214 -18.36 5.39 5.62
C VAL A 214 -18.32 4.34 6.71
N SER A 215 -19.23 3.38 6.66
CA SER A 215 -19.22 2.19 7.53
C SER A 215 -19.22 0.93 6.68
N THR A 216 -18.41 -0.07 7.02
CA THR A 216 -18.37 -1.37 6.36
C THR A 216 -18.49 -2.49 7.37
N ASN A 217 -19.19 -3.57 6.99
CA ASN A 217 -19.43 -4.75 7.81
C ASN A 217 -18.65 -5.99 7.35
N LEU A 218 -17.73 -5.85 6.39
CA LEU A 218 -16.86 -6.93 5.94
C LEU A 218 -16.03 -7.53 7.10
N SER A 219 -15.64 -8.80 7.01
CA SER A 219 -14.61 -9.32 7.91
C SER A 219 -13.30 -8.54 7.72
N LEU A 220 -12.42 -8.53 8.73
CA LEU A 220 -11.17 -7.78 8.63
C LEU A 220 -10.29 -8.31 7.50
N ASP A 221 -10.24 -9.63 7.33
CA ASP A 221 -9.44 -10.26 6.27
C ASP A 221 -9.99 -9.96 4.87
N GLU A 222 -11.31 -9.99 4.70
CA GLU A 222 -11.94 -9.63 3.43
C GLU A 222 -11.75 -8.15 3.11
N LEU A 223 -11.91 -7.27 4.09
CA LEU A 223 -11.65 -5.84 3.93
C LEU A 223 -10.20 -5.60 3.48
N LYS A 224 -9.22 -6.24 4.14
CA LYS A 224 -7.80 -6.16 3.74
C LYS A 224 -7.61 -6.61 2.30
N LYS A 225 -8.13 -7.79 1.95
CA LYS A 225 -8.01 -8.35 0.61
C LYS A 225 -8.54 -7.38 -0.46
N ARG A 226 -9.73 -6.79 -0.24
CA ARG A 226 -10.33 -5.84 -1.18
C ARG A 226 -9.57 -4.51 -1.27
N LEU A 227 -9.09 -3.99 -0.15
CA LEU A 227 -8.25 -2.78 -0.14
C LEU A 227 -6.96 -3.01 -0.93
N LEU A 228 -6.31 -4.17 -0.77
CA LEU A 228 -5.09 -4.52 -1.50
C LEU A 228 -5.36 -4.73 -3.00
N SER A 229 -6.45 -5.40 -3.37
CA SER A 229 -6.79 -5.63 -4.78
C SER A 229 -7.07 -4.35 -5.57
N LEU A 230 -7.42 -3.25 -4.89
CA LEU A 230 -7.54 -1.93 -5.54
C LEU A 230 -6.18 -1.33 -5.95
N GLY A 231 -5.08 -1.82 -5.39
CA GLY A 231 -3.72 -1.47 -5.83
C GLY A 231 -3.15 -2.43 -6.87
N GLU A 232 -3.76 -3.59 -7.06
CA GLU A 232 -3.34 -4.57 -8.04
C GLU A 232 -3.88 -4.19 -9.43
N PHE A 233 -3.11 -4.54 -10.47
CA PHE A 233 -3.56 -4.37 -11.85
C PHE A 233 -4.84 -5.19 -12.03
N GLY A 234 -5.98 -4.53 -12.24
CA GLY A 234 -7.11 -5.19 -12.85
C GLY A 234 -6.68 -5.55 -14.27
N ASP A 235 -6.78 -6.82 -14.63
CA ASP A 235 -6.65 -7.25 -16.02
C ASP A 235 -7.70 -6.47 -16.84
N GLU A 236 -7.24 -5.47 -17.60
CA GLU A 236 -7.90 -5.05 -18.83
C GLU A 236 -7.47 -5.97 -19.98
#